data_AF-A0A3A9GPA9-F1
#
_entry.id   AF-A0A3A9GPA9-F1
#
_cell.length_a   1.000
_cell.length_b   1.000
_cell.length_c   1.000
_cell.angle_alpha   90.00
_cell.angle_beta   90.00
_cell.angle_gamma   90.00
#
_symmetry.space_group_name_H-M   'P 1'
#
loop_
_entity.id
_entity.type
_entity.pdbx_description
1 polymer ?
#
loop_
_entity_poly.entity_id
_entity_poly.type
_entity_poly.pdbx_seq_one_letter_code
_entity_poly.pdbx_strand_id
1 'polypeptide(L)'
;MEYFTLTSQNGNPVPQIENWYGKIDVRKLNRNEYQELPRFVLLDMKTGMDVCYPDIMTEPFFLVSKEALAVIRMYETDMPFLFFALFDAQKEESAAYYCPILETDNKKAAIYRKMPENEIKIRLDLAESLLLRGAGGMELTN
;
A
#
# COMPACT_ATOMS: atom_id res chain seq x y z
N MET A 1 -22.18 -4.42 -4.65
CA MET A 1 -20.80 -4.40 -4.11
C MET A 1 -20.44 -2.94 -3.96
N GLU A 2 -20.28 -2.50 -2.71
CA GLU A 2 -20.03 -1.11 -2.36
C GLU A 2 -18.52 -0.88 -2.23
N TYR A 3 -18.09 0.30 -2.67
CA TYR A 3 -16.69 0.71 -2.69
C TYR A 3 -16.57 2.11 -2.09
N PHE A 4 -15.49 2.32 -1.37
CA PHE A 4 -15.13 3.60 -0.77
C PHE A 4 -13.77 4.04 -1.30
N THR A 5 -13.56 5.34 -1.35
CA THR A 5 -12.24 5.92 -1.62
C THR A 5 -11.36 5.70 -0.39
N LEU A 6 -10.21 5.09 -0.60
CA LEU A 6 -9.19 4.88 0.42
C LEU A 6 -8.17 6.01 0.36
N THR A 7 -8.04 6.76 1.44
CA THR A 7 -7.02 7.80 1.60
C THR A 7 -6.15 7.51 2.81
N SER A 8 -4.93 8.05 2.82
CA SER A 8 -4.10 8.01 4.02
C SER A 8 -4.71 8.90 5.11
N GLN A 9 -4.67 8.43 6.36
CA GLN A 9 -5.12 9.21 7.50
C GLN A 9 -4.24 10.45 7.69
N ASN A 10 -4.87 11.62 7.82
CA ASN A 10 -4.14 12.88 8.00
C ASN A 10 -3.61 13.03 9.44
N GLY A 11 -2.50 13.75 9.59
CA GLY A 11 -1.97 14.17 10.90
C GLY A 11 -1.04 13.17 11.59
N ASN A 12 -0.91 11.93 11.07
CA ASN A 12 0.10 10.99 11.57
C ASN A 12 1.48 11.30 10.97
N PRO A 13 2.55 11.33 11.77
CA PRO A 13 3.92 11.45 11.28
C PRO A 13 4.37 10.11 10.66
N VAL A 14 4.01 9.86 9.40
CA VAL A 14 4.35 8.63 8.68
C VAL A 14 5.75 8.70 8.03
N PRO A 15 6.41 7.56 7.72
CA PRO A 15 7.66 7.56 6.98
C PRO A 15 7.52 8.23 5.62
N GLN A 16 8.45 9.12 5.29
CA GLN A 16 8.52 9.75 3.98
C GLN A 16 9.48 8.98 3.10
N ILE A 17 8.98 8.36 2.02
CA ILE A 17 9.82 7.62 1.07
C ILE A 17 10.49 8.62 0.13
N GLU A 18 11.82 8.62 0.12
CA GLU A 18 12.65 9.54 -0.65
C GLU A 18 13.44 8.80 -1.74
N ASN A 19 13.92 9.55 -2.75
CA ASN A 19 14.86 9.06 -3.77
C ASN A 19 14.45 7.76 -4.47
N TRP A 20 13.15 7.53 -4.66
CA TRP A 20 12.62 6.33 -5.31
C TRP A 20 12.58 6.43 -6.85
N TYR A 21 12.73 7.64 -7.40
CA TYR A 21 12.81 7.85 -8.85
C TYR A 21 13.97 7.04 -9.46
N GLY A 22 13.66 6.21 -10.46
CA GLY A 22 14.64 5.34 -11.12
C GLY A 22 14.94 4.02 -10.38
N LYS A 23 14.53 3.86 -9.12
CA LYS A 23 14.64 2.58 -8.38
C LYS A 23 13.52 1.60 -8.74
N ILE A 24 12.35 2.12 -9.11
CA ILE A 24 11.20 1.34 -9.55
C ILE A 24 10.41 2.10 -10.63
N ASP A 25 9.97 1.39 -11.67
CA ASP A 25 9.07 1.96 -12.67
C ASP A 25 7.61 1.78 -12.21
N VAL A 26 7.06 2.84 -11.63
CA VAL A 26 5.68 2.84 -11.08
C VAL A 26 4.61 2.54 -12.11
N ARG A 27 4.90 2.75 -13.40
CA ARG A 27 3.96 2.47 -14.50
C ARG A 27 3.69 0.97 -14.62
N LYS A 28 4.68 0.15 -14.25
CA LYS A 28 4.61 -1.31 -14.27
C LYS A 28 4.00 -1.90 -13.01
N LEU A 29 3.57 -1.09 -12.02
CA LEU A 29 2.84 -1.56 -10.83
C LEU A 29 1.37 -1.88 -11.18
N ASN A 30 1.19 -2.83 -12.07
CA ASN A 30 -0.11 -3.32 -12.54
C ASN A 30 -0.03 -4.83 -12.81
N ARG A 31 -1.16 -5.52 -12.86
CA ARG A 31 -1.21 -6.99 -12.98
C ARG A 31 -0.59 -7.54 -14.27
N ASN A 32 -0.43 -6.73 -15.31
CA ASN A 32 0.13 -7.16 -16.59
C ASN A 32 1.67 -7.10 -16.61
N GLU A 33 2.25 -6.07 -16.00
CA GLU A 33 3.69 -5.76 -16.15
C GLU A 33 4.52 -5.93 -14.88
N TYR A 34 3.89 -6.16 -13.71
CA TYR A 34 4.62 -6.22 -12.43
C TYR A 34 5.69 -7.31 -12.38
N GLN A 35 5.61 -8.33 -13.23
CA GLN A 35 6.60 -9.41 -13.32
C GLN A 35 7.95 -8.93 -13.85
N GLU A 36 7.99 -7.79 -14.55
CA GLU A 36 9.22 -7.15 -15.01
C GLU A 36 9.92 -6.34 -13.90
N LEU A 37 9.22 -6.10 -12.78
CA LEU A 37 9.76 -5.38 -11.64
C LEU A 37 10.59 -6.32 -10.75
N PRO A 38 11.58 -5.78 -10.02
CA PRO A 38 12.30 -6.56 -9.03
C PRO A 38 11.34 -7.01 -7.91
N ARG A 39 11.44 -8.27 -7.50
CA ARG A 39 10.58 -8.84 -6.43
C ARG A 39 10.74 -8.14 -5.09
N PHE A 40 11.91 -7.55 -4.85
CA PHE A 40 12.24 -6.78 -3.66
C PHE A 40 12.75 -5.40 -4.08
N VAL A 41 12.33 -4.37 -3.34
CA VAL A 41 12.66 -2.97 -3.61
C VAL A 41 13.22 -2.37 -2.32
N LEU A 42 14.43 -1.81 -2.41
CA LEU A 42 15.09 -1.12 -1.31
C LEU A 42 14.98 0.40 -1.54
N LEU A 43 14.28 1.09 -0.65
CA LEU A 43 14.08 2.53 -0.73
C LEU A 43 14.57 3.23 0.53
N ASP A 44 14.98 4.48 0.35
CA ASP A 44 15.35 5.34 1.46
C ASP A 44 14.06 5.95 2.03
N MET A 45 13.97 6.05 3.34
CA MET A 45 12.91 6.78 4.02
C MET A 45 13.51 7.80 5.00
N LYS A 46 12.69 8.78 5.34
CA LYS A 46 12.97 9.74 6.39
C LYS A 46 11.84 9.71 7.41
N THR A 47 12.21 9.64 8.68
CA THR A 47 11.24 9.55 9.78
C THR A 47 11.41 10.68 10.79
N GLY A 48 10.30 11.20 11.32
CA GLY A 48 10.28 12.16 12.43
C GLY A 48 10.51 11.49 13.80
N MET A 49 10.71 12.26 14.88
CA MET A 49 10.98 11.68 16.22
C MET A 49 9.86 10.75 16.70
N ASP A 50 8.61 11.10 16.44
CA ASP A 50 7.43 10.35 16.89
C ASP A 50 6.80 9.53 15.74
N VAL A 51 7.63 8.94 14.88
CA VAL A 51 7.16 8.25 13.66
C VAL A 51 6.14 7.16 14.00
N CYS A 52 5.03 7.17 13.26
CA CYS A 52 4.04 6.11 13.24
C CYS A 52 4.22 5.30 11.95
N TYR A 53 4.32 3.98 12.06
CA TYR A 53 4.36 3.07 10.92
C TYR A 53 2.96 2.51 10.67
N PRO A 54 2.15 3.12 9.78
CA PRO A 54 0.76 2.71 9.58
C PRO A 54 0.65 1.37 8.86
N ASP A 55 -0.49 0.69 9.00
CA ASP A 55 -0.77 -0.52 8.23
C ASP A 55 -1.02 -0.24 6.75
N ILE A 56 -1.43 0.97 6.41
CA ILE A 56 -1.74 1.39 5.04
C ILE A 56 -1.09 2.75 4.77
N MET A 57 -0.36 2.84 3.67
CA MET A 57 0.11 4.09 3.06
C MET A 57 -0.36 4.09 1.61
N THR A 58 -0.92 5.22 1.15
CA THR A 58 -1.43 5.33 -0.23
C THR A 58 -0.44 6.03 -1.16
N GLU A 59 0.53 6.76 -0.61
CA GLU A 59 1.47 7.59 -1.37
C GLU A 59 2.92 7.43 -0.86
N PRO A 60 3.94 7.49 -1.73
CA PRO A 60 3.87 7.51 -3.20
C PRO A 60 3.52 6.14 -3.81
N PHE A 61 3.41 5.11 -2.97
CA PHE A 61 3.06 3.75 -3.33
C PHE A 61 1.93 3.27 -2.44
N PHE A 62 1.05 2.40 -2.96
CA PHE A 62 0.13 1.66 -2.11
C PHE A 62 0.91 0.58 -1.36
N LEU A 63 1.24 0.86 -0.11
CA LEU A 63 1.99 -0.03 0.77
C LEU A 63 1.13 -0.46 1.94
N VAL A 64 1.27 -1.72 2.32
CA VAL A 64 0.57 -2.31 3.45
C VAL A 64 1.51 -3.07 4.37
N SER A 65 1.20 -3.10 5.66
CA SER A 65 1.90 -3.94 6.62
C SER A 65 1.72 -5.43 6.30
N LYS A 66 2.47 -6.28 7.01
CA LYS A 66 2.33 -7.73 6.90
C LYS A 66 0.93 -8.19 7.33
N GLU A 67 0.42 -7.58 8.38
CA GLU A 67 -0.88 -7.88 8.99
C GLU A 67 -2.01 -7.49 8.04
N ALA A 68 -1.96 -6.29 7.45
CA ALA A 68 -2.91 -5.87 6.43
C ALA A 68 -2.84 -6.76 5.18
N LEU A 69 -1.64 -7.13 4.71
CA LEU A 69 -1.50 -8.08 3.60
C LEU A 69 -2.13 -9.44 3.92
N ALA A 70 -1.99 -9.94 5.15
CA ALA A 70 -2.60 -11.20 5.55
C ALA A 70 -4.13 -11.14 5.44
N VAL A 71 -4.75 -10.02 5.84
CA VAL A 71 -6.19 -9.79 5.68
C VAL A 71 -6.58 -9.71 4.21
N ILE A 72 -5.84 -8.96 3.38
CA ILE A 72 -6.07 -8.87 1.94
C ILE A 72 -6.09 -10.26 1.30
N ARG A 73 -5.16 -11.14 1.69
CA ARG A 73 -5.07 -12.53 1.21
C ARG A 73 -6.19 -13.45 1.69
N MET A 74 -6.97 -13.06 2.70
CA MET A 74 -8.20 -13.78 3.04
C MET A 74 -9.29 -13.59 1.97
N TYR A 75 -9.28 -12.44 1.27
CA TYR A 75 -10.26 -12.10 0.23
C TYR A 75 -9.75 -12.39 -1.19
N GLU A 76 -8.44 -12.28 -1.41
CA GLU A 76 -7.78 -12.65 -2.67
C GLU A 76 -6.49 -13.44 -2.36
N THR A 77 -6.62 -14.77 -2.27
CA THR A 77 -5.56 -15.68 -1.80
C THR A 77 -4.25 -15.55 -2.58
N ASP A 78 -4.37 -15.34 -3.89
CA ASP A 78 -3.26 -15.30 -4.83
C ASP A 78 -2.82 -13.88 -5.21
N MET A 79 -3.22 -12.85 -4.45
CA MET A 79 -2.83 -11.45 -4.65
C MET A 79 -1.30 -11.31 -4.85
N PRO A 80 -0.79 -11.00 -6.06
CA PRO A 80 0.62 -10.66 -6.21
C PRO A 80 0.96 -9.36 -5.49
N PHE A 81 2.18 -9.32 -4.96
CA PHE A 81 2.75 -8.19 -4.26
C PHE A 81 4.25 -8.09 -4.52
N LEU A 82 4.82 -6.90 -4.31
CA LEU A 82 6.26 -6.68 -4.22
C LEU A 82 6.65 -6.41 -2.77
N PHE A 83 7.84 -6.86 -2.36
CA PHE A 83 8.37 -6.57 -1.04
C PHE A 83 9.15 -5.26 -1.05
N PHE A 84 8.87 -4.37 -0.09
CA PHE A 84 9.55 -3.09 0.07
C PHE A 84 10.25 -3.09 1.42
N ALA A 85 11.55 -2.85 1.41
CA ALA A 85 12.31 -2.52 2.61
C ALA A 85 12.66 -1.03 2.57
N LEU A 86 12.17 -0.30 3.56
CA LEU A 86 12.39 1.12 3.74
C LEU A 86 13.48 1.31 4.79
N PHE A 87 14.46 2.18 4.52
CA PHE A 87 15.60 2.39 5.42
C PHE A 87 15.81 3.87 5.72
N ASP A 88 15.83 4.23 7.00
CA ASP A 88 16.23 5.54 7.47
C ASP A 88 17.71 5.50 7.89
N ALA A 89 18.58 5.98 7.00
CA ALA A 89 20.02 5.94 7.23
C ALA A 89 20.49 6.84 8.38
N GLN A 90 19.73 7.89 8.74
CA GLN A 90 20.13 8.78 9.83
C GLN A 90 19.87 8.16 11.19
N LYS A 91 18.82 7.35 11.29
CA LYS A 91 18.42 6.68 12.53
C LYS A 91 18.80 5.21 12.59
N GLU A 92 19.31 4.66 11.49
CA GLU A 92 19.60 3.23 11.33
C GLU A 92 18.35 2.34 11.54
N GLU A 93 17.18 2.87 11.18
CA GLU A 93 15.90 2.17 11.29
C GLU A 93 15.48 1.57 9.96
N SER A 94 14.74 0.45 10.01
CA SER A 94 14.16 -0.16 8.82
C SER A 94 12.71 -0.58 9.06
N ALA A 95 11.91 -0.52 8.00
CA ALA A 95 10.53 -0.98 8.00
C ALA A 95 10.25 -1.84 6.77
N ALA A 96 9.51 -2.93 6.96
CA ALA A 96 9.11 -3.83 5.90
C ALA A 96 7.65 -3.60 5.53
N TYR A 97 7.41 -3.37 4.25
CA TYR A 97 6.09 -3.17 3.67
C TYR A 97 5.90 -4.07 2.45
N TYR A 98 4.66 -4.21 2.04
CA TYR A 98 4.28 -4.95 0.85
C TYR A 98 3.47 -4.04 -0.05
N CYS A 99 3.72 -4.10 -1.36
CA CYS A 99 2.94 -3.37 -2.35
C CYS A 99 2.03 -4.36 -3.08
N PRO A 100 0.73 -4.47 -2.73
CA PRO A 100 -0.22 -5.28 -3.46
C PRO A 100 -0.39 -4.72 -4.89
N ILE A 101 -0.28 -5.57 -5.90
CA ILE A 101 -0.37 -5.15 -7.30
C ILE A 101 -1.84 -5.00 -7.69
N LEU A 102 -2.42 -3.82 -7.57
CA LEU A 102 -3.88 -3.70 -7.73
C LEU A 102 -4.35 -3.99 -9.16
N GLU A 103 -5.58 -4.48 -9.28
CA GLU A 103 -6.26 -4.54 -10.58
C GLU A 103 -6.58 -3.13 -11.07
N THR A 104 -6.21 -2.86 -12.33
CA THR A 104 -6.51 -1.59 -13.02
C THR A 104 -7.81 -1.65 -13.81
N ASP A 105 -8.40 -2.84 -13.94
CA ASP A 105 -9.63 -3.06 -14.69
C ASP A 105 -10.84 -3.01 -13.76
N ASN A 106 -11.96 -2.47 -14.27
CA ASN A 106 -13.28 -2.42 -13.62
C ASN A 106 -13.92 -3.83 -13.40
N LYS A 107 -13.12 -4.84 -13.09
CA LYS A 107 -13.58 -6.17 -12.72
C LYS A 107 -14.45 -6.05 -11.48
N LYS A 108 -15.72 -6.46 -11.62
CA LYS A 108 -16.72 -6.35 -10.55
C LYS A 108 -16.28 -7.03 -9.25
N ALA A 109 -15.43 -8.05 -9.32
CA ALA A 109 -14.97 -8.82 -8.17
C ALA A 109 -13.72 -8.27 -7.45
N ALA A 110 -13.03 -7.26 -8.00
CA ALA A 110 -11.77 -6.78 -7.45
C ALA A 110 -11.95 -6.20 -6.04
N ILE A 111 -11.07 -6.59 -5.10
CA ILE A 111 -11.12 -6.14 -3.69
C ILE A 111 -10.56 -4.72 -3.51
N TYR A 112 -9.69 -4.31 -4.43
CA TYR A 112 -9.26 -2.95 -4.66
C TYR A 112 -9.44 -2.59 -6.13
N ARG A 113 -9.68 -1.31 -6.42
CA ARG A 113 -9.62 -0.78 -7.80
C ARG A 113 -8.71 0.43 -7.81
N LYS A 114 -7.72 0.41 -8.70
CA LYS A 114 -6.95 1.62 -9.00
C LYS A 114 -7.71 2.40 -10.08
N MET A 115 -8.21 3.57 -9.71
CA MET A 115 -8.91 4.49 -10.61
C MET A 115 -7.88 5.36 -11.36
N PRO A 116 -8.29 6.04 -12.45
CA PRO A 116 -7.51 7.14 -13.01
C PRO A 116 -7.13 8.16 -11.91
N GLU A 117 -6.00 8.85 -12.06
CA GLU A 117 -5.47 9.82 -11.09
C GLU A 117 -4.92 9.24 -9.77
N ASN A 118 -4.52 7.96 -9.77
CA ASN A 118 -3.94 7.27 -8.60
C ASN A 118 -4.89 7.06 -7.41
N GLU A 119 -6.17 7.35 -7.56
CA GLU A 119 -7.16 7.08 -6.52
C GLU A 119 -7.37 5.56 -6.33
N ILE A 120 -7.46 5.12 -5.08
CA ILE A 120 -7.66 3.72 -4.73
C ILE A 120 -9.06 3.55 -4.14
N LYS A 121 -9.88 2.71 -4.77
CA LYS A 121 -11.14 2.27 -4.18
C LYS A 121 -10.94 0.94 -3.46
N ILE A 122 -11.50 0.82 -2.25
CA ILE A 122 -11.51 -0.41 -1.46
C ILE A 122 -12.96 -0.92 -1.35
N ARG A 123 -13.14 -2.25 -1.44
CA ARG A 123 -14.45 -2.88 -1.24
C ARG A 123 -14.84 -2.84 0.24
N LEU A 124 -16.11 -2.57 0.55
CA LEU A 124 -16.59 -2.36 1.92
C LEU A 124 -16.23 -3.50 2.88
N ASP A 125 -16.47 -4.75 2.49
CA ASP A 125 -16.22 -5.93 3.32
C ASP A 125 -14.73 -6.09 3.72
N LEU A 126 -13.81 -5.76 2.81
CA LEU A 126 -12.38 -5.74 3.10
C LEU A 126 -12.03 -4.58 4.04
N ALA A 127 -12.59 -3.39 3.80
CA ALA A 127 -12.36 -2.21 4.62
C ALA A 127 -12.82 -2.45 6.07
N GLU A 128 -14.02 -3.00 6.26
CA GLU A 128 -14.54 -3.39 7.57
C GLU A 128 -13.63 -4.42 8.25
N SER A 129 -13.17 -5.43 7.51
CA SER A 129 -12.30 -6.47 8.04
C SER A 129 -10.95 -5.93 8.52
N LEU A 130 -10.39 -4.94 7.82
CA LEU A 130 -9.16 -4.23 8.21
C LEU A 130 -9.40 -3.39 9.47
N LEU A 131 -10.46 -2.57 9.48
CA LEU A 131 -10.80 -1.72 10.63
C LEU A 131 -11.12 -2.52 11.90
N LEU A 132 -11.87 -3.62 11.78
CA LEU A 132 -12.18 -4.53 12.90
C LEU A 132 -10.93 -5.18 13.51
N ARG A 133 -9.84 -5.26 12.75
CA ARG A 133 -8.54 -5.79 13.21
C ARG A 133 -7.59 -4.69 13.69
N GLY A 134 -8.05 -3.43 13.72
CA GLY A 134 -7.28 -2.29 14.18
C GLY A 134 -6.28 -1.75 13.17
N ALA A 135 -6.46 -2.04 11.86
CA ALA A 135 -5.56 -1.51 10.83
C ALA A 135 -5.55 0.03 10.85
N GLY A 136 -4.36 0.61 10.99
CA GLY A 136 -4.14 2.06 11.06
C GLY A 136 -3.76 2.71 9.73
N GLY A 137 -3.84 4.05 9.68
CA GLY A 137 -3.37 4.85 8.54
C GLY A 137 -4.32 4.97 7.35
N MET A 138 -5.54 4.47 7.47
CA MET A 138 -6.58 4.59 6.45
C MET A 138 -7.76 5.47 6.88
N GLU A 139 -8.27 6.25 5.94
CA GLU A 139 -9.56 6.94 6.00
C GLU A 139 -10.42 6.51 4.80
N LEU A 140 -11.74 6.46 5.01
CA LEU A 140 -12.71 6.10 3.97
C LEU A 140 -13.57 7.32 3.64
N THR A 141 -13.63 7.67 2.35
CA THR A 141 -14.51 8.74 1.84
C THR A 141 -15.45 8.19 0.76
N ASN A 142 -16.61 8.84 0.62
CA ASN A 142 -17.63 8.47 -0.38
C ASN A 142 -17.25 8.92 -1.79
#